data_AF-A0A9W4SHX6-F1
#
_entry.id   AF-A0A9W4SHX6-F1
#
_cell.length_a   1.000
_cell.length_b   1.000
_cell.length_c   1.000
_cell.angle_alpha   90.00
_cell.angle_beta   90.00
_cell.angle_gamma   90.00
#
_symmetry.space_group_name_H-M   'P 1'
#
loop_
_entity.id
_entity.type
_entity.pdbx_description
1 polymer ?
#
loop_
_entity_poly.entity_id
_entity_poly.type
_entity_poly.pdbx_seq_one_letter_code
_entity_poly.pdbx_strand_id
1 'polypeptide(L)' 'MPSQVKNFSEYKFQRILDHNQHLREQLDLPRVRVSQASSVIIKYVQSTKDYLVPSVWGPAGPADPFITKN' A
#
# COMPACT_ATOMS: atom_id res chain seq x y z
N MET A 1 29.14 -29.94 26.40
CA MET A 1 28.54 -29.22 25.27
C MET A 1 29.18 -27.84 25.21
N PRO A 2 30.04 -27.51 24.24
CA PRO A 2 30.65 -26.19 24.20
C PRO A 2 29.56 -25.14 23.98
N SER A 3 29.67 -24.05 24.73
CA SER A 3 28.71 -22.96 24.87
C SER A 3 28.39 -22.34 23.51
N GLN A 4 27.13 -22.45 23.07
CA GLN A 4 26.60 -21.73 21.91
C GLN A 4 26.40 -20.24 22.20
N VAL A 5 27.44 -19.56 22.66
CA VAL A 5 27.52 -18.11 22.47
C VAL A 5 28.01 -17.95 21.04
N LYS A 6 27.07 -17.97 20.07
CA LYS A 6 27.40 -17.47 18.73
C LYS A 6 28.14 -16.16 18.91
N ASN A 7 29.34 -16.07 18.36
CA ASN A 7 30.21 -14.91 18.53
C ASN A 7 29.39 -13.66 18.21
N PHE A 8 29.13 -12.80 19.21
CA PHE A 8 28.18 -11.70 19.10
C PHE A 8 28.53 -10.75 17.94
N SER A 9 29.82 -10.66 17.62
CA SER A 9 30.35 -9.95 16.46
C SER A 9 29.89 -10.56 15.13
N GLU A 10 29.88 -11.89 15.01
CA GLU A 10 29.44 -12.60 13.81
C GLU A 10 27.93 -12.47 13.61
N TYR A 11 27.14 -12.55 14.69
CA TYR A 11 25.70 -12.30 14.62
C TYR A 11 25.37 -10.86 14.18
N LYS A 12 26.07 -9.86 14.76
CA LYS A 12 25.91 -8.46 14.34
C LYS A 12 26.30 -8.25 12.87
N PHE A 13 27.39 -8.87 12.44
CA PHE A 13 27.84 -8.81 11.06
C PHE A 13 26.78 -9.39 10.11
N GLN A 14 26.25 -10.57 10.40
CA GLN A 14 25.18 -11.18 9.60
C GLN A 14 23.96 -10.26 9.51
N ARG A 15 23.51 -9.68 10.64
CA ARG A 15 22.38 -8.75 10.66
C ARG A 15 22.59 -7.53 9.75
N ILE A 16 23.82 -7.01 9.70
CA ILE A 16 24.17 -5.87 8.82
C ILE A 16 24.16 -6.30 7.36
N LEU A 17 24.64 -7.50 7.03
CA LEU A 17 24.58 -8.02 5.66
C LEU A 17 23.14 -8.19 5.21
N ASP A 18 22.29 -8.80 6.04
CA ASP A 18 20.87 -9.01 5.73
C ASP A 18 20.16 -7.65 5.52
N HIS A 19 20.46 -6.66 6.36
CA HIS A 19 19.90 -5.32 6.20
C HIS A 19 20.36 -4.63 4.91
N ASN A 20 21.65 -4.73 4.58
CA ASN A 20 22.18 -4.18 3.33
C ASN A 20 21.55 -4.84 2.11
N GLN A 21 21.35 -6.16 2.15
CA GLN A 21 20.67 -6.89 1.08
C GLN A 21 19.23 -6.37 0.90
N HIS A 22 18.49 -6.22 2.00
CA HIS A 22 17.14 -5.66 1.95
C HIS A 22 17.10 -4.22 1.40
N LEU A 23 18.06 -3.37 1.79
CA LEU A 23 18.15 -2.00 1.26
C LEU A 23 18.44 -1.97 -0.24
N ARG A 24 19.28 -2.89 -0.74
CA ARG A 24 19.56 -3.03 -2.18
C ARG A 24 18.30 -3.47 -2.93
N GLU A 25 17.58 -4.45 -2.41
CA GLU A 25 16.30 -4.88 -2.99
C GLU A 25 15.27 -3.75 -3.03
N GLN A 26 15.15 -2.96 -1.95
CA GLN A 26 14.26 -1.79 -1.91
C GLN A 26 14.68 -0.67 -2.88
N LEU A 27 15.98 -0.52 -3.13
CA LEU A 27 16.51 0.44 -4.09
C LEU A 27 16.12 0.06 -5.52
N ASP A 28 16.18 -1.24 -5.83
CA ASP A 28 15.90 -1.79 -7.15
C ASP A 28 14.40 -1.91 -7.47
N LEU A 29 13.51 -1.69 -6.49
CA LEU A 29 12.07 -1.70 -6.72
C LEU A 29 11.67 -0.65 -7.78
N PRO A 30 10.89 -1.03 -8.82
CA PRO A 30 10.44 -0.10 -9.84
C PRO A 30 9.49 0.93 -9.25
N ARG A 31 9.74 2.22 -9.55
CA ARG A 31 8.94 3.35 -9.05
C ARG A 31 8.20 4.03 -10.18
N VAL A 32 7.01 4.52 -9.89
CA VAL A 32 6.21 5.34 -10.80
C VAL A 32 6.35 6.81 -10.41
N ARG A 33 6.33 7.72 -11.39
CA ARG A 33 6.33 9.17 -11.08
C ARG A 33 5.08 9.53 -10.30
N VAL A 34 5.22 10.40 -9.30
CA VAL A 34 4.10 10.85 -8.47
C VAL A 34 2.98 11.44 -9.34
N SER A 35 3.32 12.25 -10.35
CA SER A 35 2.32 12.80 -11.27
C SER A 35 1.49 11.71 -11.98
N GLN A 36 2.14 10.64 -12.44
CA GLN A 36 1.45 9.51 -13.08
C GLN A 36 0.57 8.76 -12.08
N ALA A 37 1.08 8.47 -10.88
CA ALA A 37 0.31 7.81 -9.82
C ALA A 37 -0.95 8.63 -9.45
N SER A 38 -0.80 9.94 -9.26
CA SER A 38 -1.93 10.84 -8.98
C SER A 38 -2.96 10.83 -10.11
N SER A 39 -2.53 10.88 -11.38
CA SER A 39 -3.46 10.79 -12.51
C SER A 39 -4.25 9.48 -12.54
N VAL A 40 -3.62 8.35 -12.22
CA VAL A 40 -4.29 7.04 -12.14
C VAL A 40 -5.34 7.04 -11.04
N ILE A 41 -5.00 7.55 -9.85
CA ILE A 41 -5.93 7.64 -8.71
C ILE A 41 -7.12 8.54 -9.05
N ILE A 42 -6.87 9.74 -9.58
CA ILE A 42 -7.92 10.67 -9.99
C ILE A 42 -8.86 10.00 -11.00
N LYS A 43 -8.30 9.36 -12.03
CA LYS A 43 -9.08 8.66 -13.04
C LYS A 43 -9.97 7.58 -12.42
N TYR A 44 -9.41 6.75 -11.53
CA TYR A 44 -10.17 5.69 -10.87
C TYR A 44 -11.32 6.24 -10.04
N VAL A 45 -11.06 7.27 -9.24
CA VAL A 45 -12.08 7.92 -8.41
C VAL A 45 -13.15 8.56 -9.30
N GLN A 46 -12.77 9.20 -10.42
CA GLN A 46 -13.72 9.82 -11.36
C GLN A 46 -14.49 8.84 -12.24
N SER A 47 -14.07 7.59 -12.37
CA SER A 47 -14.80 6.57 -13.14
C SER A 47 -15.64 5.66 -12.26
N THR A 48 -15.32 5.57 -10.98
CA THR A 48 -15.96 4.64 -10.04
C THR A 48 -16.97 5.39 -9.20
N LYS A 49 -18.25 5.13 -9.42
CA LYS A 49 -19.33 5.80 -8.70
C LYS A 49 -19.35 5.39 -7.23
N ASP A 50 -19.32 6.37 -6.34
CA ASP A 50 -19.45 6.17 -4.89
C ASP A 50 -20.78 6.73 -4.39
N TYR A 51 -21.71 5.84 -4.02
CA TYR A 51 -23.03 6.21 -3.55
C TYR A 51 -23.04 6.77 -2.12
N LEU A 52 -21.94 6.63 -1.36
CA LEU A 52 -21.77 7.25 -0.05
C LEU A 52 -21.39 8.73 -0.14
N VAL A 53 -21.12 9.24 -1.36
CA VAL A 53 -20.88 10.66 -1.63
C VAL A 53 -21.93 11.22 -2.61
N PRO A 54 -23.19 11.40 -2.17
CA PRO A 54 -24.26 11.86 -3.06
C PRO A 54 -24.06 13.26 -3.63
N SER A 55 -23.26 14.10 -2.99
CA SER A 55 -22.94 15.46 -3.47
C SER A 55 -22.20 15.46 -4.81
N VAL A 56 -21.46 14.40 -5.10
CA VAL A 56 -20.69 14.25 -6.35
C VAL A 56 -21.38 13.29 -7.31
N TRP A 57 -21.96 12.20 -6.80
CA TRP A 57 -22.46 11.08 -7.60
C TRP A 57 -23.98 11.03 -7.75
N GLY A 58 -24.70 11.90 -7.04
CA GLY A 58 -26.15 11.84 -6.92
C GLY A 58 -26.60 10.75 -5.93
N PRO A 59 -27.91 10.69 -5.65
CA PRO A 59 -28.47 9.71 -4.73
C PRO A 59 -28.20 8.29 -5.20
N ALA A 60 -28.17 7.37 -4.24
CA ALA A 60 -28.11 5.95 -4.54
C ALA A 60 -29.27 5.53 -5.45
N GLY A 61 -29.01 4.57 -6.34
CA GLY A 61 -30.00 4.12 -7.31
C GLY A 61 -31.16 3.36 -6.63
N PRO A 62 -32.28 3.14 -7.33
CA PRO A 62 -33.46 2.44 -6.79
C PRO A 62 -33.20 0.97 -6.36
N ALA A 63 -31.99 0.46 -6.57
CA ALA A 63 -31.54 -0.87 -6.14
C ALA A 63 -30.92 -0.86 -4.72
N ASP A 64 -30.71 0.31 -4.11
CA ASP A 64 -30.19 0.41 -2.75
C ASP A 64 -31.31 0.05 -1.73
N PRO A 65 -31.11 -1.00 -0.91
CA PRO A 65 -32.11 -1.47 0.04
C PRO A 65 -32.36 -0.50 1.22
N PHE A 66 -31.54 0.54 1.39
CA PHE A 66 -31.66 1.51 2.48
C PHE A 66 -32.30 2.84 2.06
N ILE A 67 -32.69 3.01 0.79
CA ILE A 67 -33.48 4.17 0.37
C ILE A 67 -34.93 3.99 0.84
N THR A 68 -35.30 4.70 1.90
CA THR A 68 -36.70 4.84 2.33
C THR A 68 -37.50 5.59 1.26
N LYS A 69 -38.42 4.89 0.60
CA LYS A 69 -39.44 5.49 -0.25
C LYS A 69 -40.51 6.10 0.67
N ASN A 70 -40.42 7.39 0.92
CA ASN A 70 -41.49 8.18 1.52
C ASN A 70 -42.39 8.76 0.43
#